data_AF-C7N032-F1
#
_entry.id   AF-C7N032-F1
#
_cell.length_a   1.000
_cell.length_b   1.000
_cell.length_c   1.000
_cell.angle_alpha   90.00
_cell.angle_beta   90.00
_cell.angle_gamma   90.00
#
_symmetry.space_group_name_H-M   'P 1'
#
loop_
_entity.id
_entity.type
_entity.pdbx_description
1 polymer ?
#
loop_
_entity_poly.entity_id
_entity_poly.type
_entity_poly.pdbx_seq_one_letter_code
_entity_poly.pdbx_strand_id
1 'polypeptide(L)'
;MLLVYSVSRFAVVRFNGATHQDGVFGLLFAAPIVPADRGPDALPLWHVPDLNDLLLHVFLLHEWNPDAWHRIDGSCWTLPVQVAAFAAAALLWRSKLHRRVRATVVLWAAMAVSAVSPLIREFAGTLPDATGMNRAYLFAAGVAIWLWQGRRLPTNQLVPLLCVTLLLQYLRTLPPVGPVVLGFAIMLGAMCAAARGPDWDVPVLRVFRRPISWLAGISYCLYLVHQQLGYILARALSEAGVSPWWLRLSIVLGAAIVLAWLLTVLVERPAHRALSGRRPPARSESRPKPQPESPVEAAVPVKETS
;
A
#
# COMPACT_ATOMS: atom_id res chain seq x y z
N MET A 1 1.40 3.89 -14.83
CA MET A 1 0.17 4.69 -15.01
C MET A 1 -0.25 4.81 -16.46
N LEU A 2 0.57 5.40 -17.36
CA LEU A 2 0.22 5.52 -18.79
C LEU A 2 -0.22 4.20 -19.43
N LEU A 3 0.49 3.09 -19.19
CA LEU A 3 0.10 1.78 -19.69
C LEU A 3 -1.31 1.36 -19.21
N VAL A 4 -1.56 1.44 -17.90
CA VAL A 4 -2.85 1.06 -17.30
C VAL A 4 -3.96 1.94 -17.86
N TYR A 5 -3.71 3.25 -17.97
CA TYR A 5 -4.61 4.21 -18.58
C TYR A 5 -4.98 3.84 -20.02
N SER A 6 -3.99 3.65 -20.89
CA SER A 6 -4.22 3.36 -22.31
C SER A 6 -4.95 2.04 -22.52
N VAL A 7 -4.55 0.98 -21.81
CA VAL A 7 -5.21 -0.34 -21.89
C VAL A 7 -6.64 -0.25 -21.36
N SER A 8 -6.84 0.44 -20.24
CA SER A 8 -8.16 0.59 -19.63
C SER A 8 -9.09 1.36 -20.52
N ARG A 9 -8.65 2.51 -21.04
CA ARG A 9 -9.44 3.30 -21.98
C ARG A 9 -9.85 2.50 -23.21
N PHE A 10 -8.91 1.82 -23.86
CA PHE A 10 -9.19 1.03 -25.05
C PHE A 10 -10.18 -0.11 -24.77
N ALA A 11 -9.97 -0.87 -23.70
CA ALA A 11 -10.82 -1.99 -23.35
C ALA A 11 -12.22 -1.53 -22.93
N VAL A 12 -12.32 -0.49 -22.09
CA VAL A 12 -13.58 0.00 -21.54
C VAL A 12 -14.46 0.63 -22.62
N VAL A 13 -13.89 1.37 -23.57
CA VAL A 13 -14.66 1.90 -24.72
C VAL A 13 -15.31 0.76 -25.50
N ARG A 14 -14.55 -0.31 -25.79
CA ARG A 14 -15.09 -1.50 -26.46
C ARG A 14 -16.16 -2.20 -25.64
N PHE A 15 -15.91 -2.40 -24.35
CA PHE A 15 -16.84 -3.02 -23.41
C PHE A 15 -18.15 -2.25 -23.25
N ASN A 16 -18.12 -0.94 -23.44
CA ASN A 16 -19.31 -0.09 -23.44
C ASN A 16 -20.04 -0.08 -24.80
N GLY A 17 -19.55 -0.82 -25.81
CA GLY A 17 -20.06 -0.77 -27.18
C GLY A 17 -19.85 0.60 -27.84
N ALA A 18 -18.92 1.40 -27.33
CA ALA A 18 -18.62 2.74 -27.83
C ALA A 18 -17.46 2.70 -28.83
N THR A 19 -17.29 3.78 -29.59
CA THR A 19 -16.18 3.96 -30.52
C THR A 19 -15.33 5.17 -30.13
N HIS A 20 -14.05 5.13 -30.48
CA HIS A 20 -13.17 6.29 -30.32
C HIS A 20 -13.43 7.30 -31.43
N GLN A 21 -13.19 8.58 -31.14
CA GLN A 21 -13.13 9.60 -32.18
C GLN A 21 -11.85 9.42 -33.01
N ASP A 22 -11.84 9.98 -34.22
CA ASP A 22 -10.70 9.89 -35.11
C ASP A 22 -9.44 10.58 -34.55
N GLY A 23 -8.28 10.03 -34.92
CA GLY A 23 -6.97 10.55 -34.54
C GLY A 23 -6.48 10.13 -33.14
N VAL A 24 -5.21 10.41 -32.86
CA VAL A 24 -4.56 10.02 -31.59
C VAL A 24 -5.21 10.69 -30.39
N PHE A 25 -5.62 11.95 -30.53
CA PHE A 25 -6.35 12.66 -29.49
C PHE A 25 -7.73 12.06 -29.24
N GLY A 26 -8.43 11.66 -30.30
CA GLY A 26 -9.70 10.96 -30.22
C GLY A 26 -9.60 9.62 -29.50
N LEU A 27 -8.53 8.88 -29.79
CA LEU A 27 -8.20 7.61 -29.15
C LEU A 27 -7.88 7.78 -27.66
N LEU A 28 -7.01 8.74 -27.32
CA LEU A 28 -6.42 8.82 -25.99
C LEU A 28 -7.14 9.77 -25.04
N PHE A 29 -7.83 10.81 -25.51
CA PHE A 29 -8.32 11.87 -24.62
C PHE A 29 -9.77 12.30 -24.86
N ALA A 30 -10.27 12.29 -26.10
CA ALA A 30 -11.63 12.78 -26.40
C ALA A 30 -12.74 11.84 -25.92
N ALA A 31 -13.88 12.40 -25.51
CA ALA A 31 -15.01 11.59 -25.05
C ALA A 31 -15.44 10.54 -26.11
N PRO A 32 -15.62 9.27 -25.73
CA PRO A 32 -15.99 8.22 -26.68
C PRO A 32 -17.41 8.41 -27.19
N ILE A 33 -17.65 7.97 -28.42
CA ILE A 33 -18.96 8.04 -29.07
C ILE A 33 -19.79 6.85 -28.59
N VAL A 34 -20.85 7.16 -27.87
CA VAL A 34 -21.74 6.21 -27.22
C VAL A 34 -23.01 6.04 -28.08
N PRO A 35 -23.45 4.80 -28.39
CA PRO A 35 -24.74 4.58 -29.06
C PRO A 35 -25.91 5.15 -28.24
N ALA A 36 -26.82 5.87 -28.89
CA ALA A 36 -27.97 6.54 -28.26
C ALA A 36 -29.05 5.55 -27.77
N ASP A 37 -29.13 4.39 -28.40
CA ASP A 37 -29.98 3.26 -28.05
C ASP A 37 -29.06 2.14 -27.53
N ARG A 38 -29.21 1.76 -26.26
CA ARG A 38 -28.54 0.59 -25.68
C ARG A 38 -29.51 -0.55 -25.32
N GLY A 39 -30.79 -0.44 -25.67
CA GLY A 39 -31.84 -1.35 -25.24
C GLY A 39 -32.12 -1.33 -23.73
N PRO A 40 -33.19 -2.02 -23.29
CA PRO A 40 -33.61 -2.04 -21.88
C PRO A 40 -32.72 -2.90 -20.96
N ASP A 41 -31.95 -3.85 -21.51
CA ASP A 41 -31.08 -4.77 -20.76
C ASP A 41 -29.60 -4.31 -20.72
N ALA A 42 -29.34 -3.05 -21.02
CA ALA A 42 -27.98 -2.50 -21.05
C ALA A 42 -27.33 -2.54 -19.66
N LEU A 43 -26.16 -3.19 -19.56
CA LEU A 43 -25.36 -3.09 -18.35
C LEU A 43 -24.90 -1.64 -18.10
N PRO A 44 -24.74 -1.22 -16.83
CA PRO A 44 -24.17 0.08 -16.50
C PRO A 44 -22.82 0.28 -17.17
N LEU A 45 -22.61 1.48 -17.69
CA LEU A 45 -21.35 1.82 -18.35
C LEU A 45 -20.22 1.83 -17.35
N TRP A 46 -19.11 1.24 -17.77
CA TRP A 46 -17.86 1.40 -17.05
C TRP A 46 -17.32 2.78 -17.34
N HIS A 47 -16.80 3.45 -16.31
CA HIS A 47 -16.15 4.75 -16.47
C HIS A 47 -14.96 4.62 -17.43
N VAL A 48 -14.92 5.48 -18.45
CA VAL A 48 -13.82 5.52 -19.41
C VAL A 48 -12.79 6.52 -18.89
N PRO A 49 -11.57 6.09 -18.52
CA PRO A 49 -10.60 6.99 -17.92
C PRO A 49 -10.24 8.15 -18.85
N ASP A 50 -10.29 9.37 -18.34
CA ASP A 50 -10.02 10.59 -19.11
C ASP A 50 -8.65 11.23 -18.77
N LEU A 51 -8.33 12.35 -19.40
CA LEU A 51 -7.08 13.05 -19.13
C LEU A 51 -6.98 13.54 -17.67
N ASN A 52 -8.10 13.97 -17.09
CA ASN A 52 -8.14 14.43 -15.71
C ASN A 52 -7.80 13.28 -14.75
N ASP A 53 -8.36 12.09 -14.96
CA ASP A 53 -8.03 10.90 -14.18
C ASP A 53 -6.54 10.57 -14.25
N LEU A 54 -5.94 10.67 -15.44
CA LEU A 54 -4.50 10.44 -15.64
C LEU A 54 -3.66 11.45 -14.87
N LEU A 55 -3.98 12.74 -14.97
CA LEU A 55 -3.27 13.79 -14.26
C LEU A 55 -3.40 13.59 -12.74
N LEU A 56 -4.61 13.33 -12.25
CA LEU A 56 -4.84 13.06 -10.83
C LEU A 56 -4.05 11.85 -10.33
N HIS A 57 -3.93 10.76 -11.08
CA HIS A 57 -3.12 9.61 -10.67
C HIS A 57 -1.62 9.88 -10.73
N VAL A 58 -1.14 10.62 -11.74
CA VAL A 58 0.28 10.97 -11.88
C VAL A 58 0.73 11.91 -10.74
N PHE A 59 -0.12 12.84 -10.33
CA PHE A 59 0.14 13.75 -9.22
C PHE A 59 -0.29 13.19 -7.86
N LEU A 60 -0.83 11.96 -7.80
CA LEU A 60 -1.34 11.33 -6.57
C LEU A 60 -2.45 12.17 -5.88
N LEU A 61 -3.27 12.85 -6.67
CA LEU A 61 -4.39 13.69 -6.24
C LEU A 61 -5.76 13.03 -6.46
N HIS A 62 -5.81 11.78 -6.93
CA HIS A 62 -7.07 11.08 -7.23
C HIS A 62 -7.99 10.90 -6.02
N GLU A 63 -7.45 10.86 -4.79
CA GLU A 63 -8.28 10.81 -3.57
C GLU A 63 -8.96 12.15 -3.23
N TRP A 64 -8.60 13.25 -3.90
CA TRP A 64 -9.27 14.55 -3.76
C TRP A 64 -10.56 14.61 -4.58
N ASN A 65 -10.73 13.73 -5.58
CA ASN A 65 -11.95 13.65 -6.37
C ASN A 65 -13.07 13.04 -5.51
N PRO A 66 -14.19 13.74 -5.28
CA PRO A 66 -15.33 13.19 -4.55
C PRO A 66 -15.99 12.02 -5.27
N ASP A 67 -15.82 11.92 -6.59
CA ASP A 67 -16.36 10.81 -7.35
C ASP A 67 -15.42 9.59 -7.28
N ALA A 68 -15.83 8.63 -6.43
CA ALA A 68 -15.12 7.38 -6.22
C ALA A 68 -15.09 6.46 -7.45
N TRP A 69 -15.83 6.75 -8.52
CA TRP A 69 -15.85 5.95 -9.75
C TRP A 69 -14.97 6.53 -10.85
N HIS A 70 -14.60 7.80 -10.75
CA HIS A 70 -13.71 8.50 -11.70
C HIS A 70 -12.23 8.33 -11.29
N ARG A 71 -11.73 7.11 -11.50
CA ARG A 71 -10.32 6.77 -11.27
C ARG A 71 -9.84 5.66 -12.21
N ILE A 72 -8.55 5.70 -12.54
CA ILE A 72 -7.90 4.67 -13.36
C ILE A 72 -7.80 3.36 -12.59
N ASP A 73 -7.35 3.40 -11.34
CA ASP A 73 -7.20 2.20 -10.52
C ASP A 73 -7.46 2.50 -9.04
N GLY A 74 -8.46 1.81 -8.47
CA GLY A 74 -8.82 1.96 -7.06
C GLY A 74 -7.76 1.46 -6.09
N SER A 75 -6.88 0.55 -6.49
CA SER A 75 -5.84 0.00 -5.60
C SER A 75 -4.81 1.04 -5.19
N CYS A 76 -4.59 2.06 -6.03
CA CYS A 76 -3.60 3.13 -5.86
C CYS A 76 -3.90 4.11 -4.72
N TRP A 77 -4.99 3.91 -3.98
CA TRP A 77 -5.40 4.77 -2.84
C TRP A 77 -4.33 4.90 -1.75
N THR A 78 -3.46 3.89 -1.57
CA THR A 78 -2.46 3.92 -0.49
C THR A 78 -1.31 4.90 -0.78
N LEU A 79 -1.01 5.18 -2.05
CA LEU A 79 0.16 5.97 -2.45
C LEU A 79 0.08 7.44 -1.97
N PRO A 80 -1.03 8.19 -2.22
CA PRO A 80 -1.17 9.54 -1.69
C PRO A 80 -1.03 9.60 -0.16
N VAL A 81 -1.66 8.65 0.53
CA VAL A 81 -1.64 8.56 2.00
C VAL A 81 -0.21 8.35 2.52
N GLN A 82 0.57 7.46 1.89
CA GLN A 82 1.97 7.23 2.25
C GLN A 82 2.83 8.46 2.00
N VAL A 83 2.67 9.12 0.86
CA VAL A 83 3.40 10.36 0.54
C VAL A 83 3.06 11.47 1.54
N ALA A 84 1.79 11.64 1.90
CA ALA A 84 1.35 12.61 2.90
C ALA A 84 1.96 12.29 4.28
N ALA A 85 1.97 11.02 4.70
CA ALA A 85 2.55 10.60 5.97
C ALA A 85 4.07 10.86 6.03
N PHE A 86 4.82 10.55 4.97
CA PHE A 86 6.26 10.83 4.90
C PHE A 86 6.56 12.34 4.79
N ALA A 87 5.74 13.10 4.08
CA ALA A 87 5.85 14.56 4.04
C ALA A 87 5.62 15.16 5.43
N ALA A 88 4.59 14.71 6.16
CA ALA A 88 4.35 15.12 7.54
C ALA A 88 5.53 14.76 8.46
N ALA A 89 6.09 13.56 8.32
CA ALA A 89 7.29 13.14 9.05
C ALA A 89 8.51 14.03 8.73
N ALA A 90 8.72 14.39 7.46
CA ALA A 90 9.79 15.28 7.04
C ALA A 90 9.62 16.70 7.60
N LEU A 91 8.39 17.22 7.64
CA LEU A 91 8.06 18.51 8.25
C LEU A 91 8.26 18.50 9.77
N LEU A 92 7.88 17.41 10.45
CA LEU A 92 8.17 17.19 11.88
C LEU A 92 9.67 17.13 12.17
N TRP A 93 10.44 16.54 11.25
CA TRP A 93 11.90 16.53 11.36
C TRP A 93 12.48 17.94 11.19
N ARG A 94 12.05 18.66 10.15
CA ARG A 94 12.49 20.03 9.83
C ARG A 94 12.18 21.02 10.95
N SER A 95 11.01 20.92 11.58
CA SER A 95 10.61 21.79 12.69
C SER A 95 11.34 21.50 14.00
N LYS A 96 12.20 20.47 14.04
CA LYS A 96 12.88 19.95 15.26
C LYS A 96 11.91 19.50 16.35
N LEU A 97 10.61 19.39 16.05
CA LEU A 97 9.59 18.98 17.02
C LEU A 97 9.82 17.56 17.53
N HIS A 98 10.41 16.70 16.70
CA HIS A 98 10.88 15.36 17.07
C HIS A 98 11.84 15.32 18.27
N ARG A 99 12.53 16.44 18.57
CA ARG A 99 13.42 16.55 19.76
C ARG A 99 12.66 16.88 21.04
N ARG A 100 11.47 17.49 20.91
CA ARG A 100 10.66 17.96 22.04
C ARG A 100 9.51 17.01 22.36
N VAL A 101 8.97 16.34 21.35
CA VAL A 101 7.80 15.48 21.48
C VAL A 101 8.22 14.01 21.35
N ARG A 102 7.84 13.20 22.35
CA ARG A 102 8.09 11.75 22.33
C ARG A 102 7.32 11.11 21.17
N ALA A 103 7.93 10.12 20.51
CA ALA A 103 7.29 9.40 19.40
C ALA A 103 5.91 8.84 19.77
N THR A 104 5.75 8.33 21.00
CA THR A 104 4.46 7.84 21.53
C THR A 104 3.36 8.90 21.48
N VAL A 105 3.67 10.17 21.77
CA VAL A 105 2.70 11.27 21.71
C VAL A 105 2.29 11.52 20.26
N VAL A 106 3.24 11.49 19.32
CA VAL A 106 2.94 11.63 17.89
C VAL A 106 2.04 10.49 17.40
N LEU A 107 2.28 9.26 17.85
CA LEU A 107 1.44 8.11 17.51
C LEU A 107 0.02 8.26 18.02
N TRP A 108 -0.16 8.64 19.29
CA TRP A 108 -1.48 8.90 19.85
C TRP A 108 -2.18 10.09 19.20
N ALA A 109 -1.44 11.14 18.84
CA ALA A 109 -1.98 12.26 18.07
C ALA A 109 -2.48 11.81 16.69
N ALA A 110 -1.75 10.96 15.98
CA ALA A 110 -2.19 10.39 14.70
C ALA A 110 -3.44 9.51 14.86
N MET A 111 -3.52 8.70 15.93
CA MET A 111 -4.72 7.93 16.27
C MET A 111 -5.91 8.86 16.55
N ALA A 112 -5.71 9.94 17.30
CA ALA A 112 -6.75 10.92 17.62
C ALA A 112 -7.24 11.68 16.38
N VAL A 113 -6.32 12.12 15.49
CA VAL A 113 -6.67 12.72 14.20
C VAL A 113 -7.53 11.77 13.37
N SER A 114 -7.18 10.49 13.35
CA SER A 114 -8.00 9.48 12.69
C SER A 114 -9.34 9.29 13.39
N ALA A 115 -9.40 9.26 14.72
CA ALA A 115 -10.67 9.09 15.44
C ALA A 115 -11.67 10.23 15.16
N VAL A 116 -11.17 11.47 15.04
CA VAL A 116 -11.99 12.67 14.77
C VAL A 116 -12.26 12.88 13.27
N SER A 117 -11.58 12.15 12.38
CA SER A 117 -11.70 12.31 10.93
C SER A 117 -13.13 12.22 10.37
N PRO A 118 -14.06 11.40 10.92
CA PRO A 118 -15.46 11.40 10.46
C PRO A 118 -16.16 12.74 10.71
N LEU A 119 -15.90 13.42 11.84
CA LEU A 119 -16.47 14.74 12.09
C LEU A 119 -15.91 15.78 11.12
N ILE A 120 -14.61 15.71 10.82
CA ILE A 120 -13.98 16.61 9.84
C ILE A 120 -14.59 16.39 8.45
N ARG A 121 -14.92 15.15 8.08
CA ARG A 121 -15.54 14.82 6.79
C ARG A 121 -16.88 15.54 6.63
N GLU A 122 -17.70 15.64 7.68
CA GLU A 122 -19.00 16.33 7.60
C GLU A 122 -18.87 17.80 7.19
N PHE A 123 -17.79 18.48 7.60
CA PHE A 123 -17.57 19.89 7.29
C PHE A 123 -16.65 20.14 6.09
N ALA A 124 -15.72 19.22 5.81
CA ALA A 124 -14.63 19.42 4.83
C ALA A 124 -14.62 18.37 3.69
N GLY A 125 -15.69 17.57 3.57
CA GLY A 125 -15.87 16.62 2.47
C GLY A 125 -14.74 15.59 2.37
N THR A 126 -14.05 15.56 1.23
CA THR A 126 -13.01 14.56 0.90
C THR A 126 -11.69 14.77 1.64
N LEU A 127 -11.50 15.90 2.31
CA LEU A 127 -10.22 16.28 2.95
C LEU A 127 -9.62 15.15 3.81
N PRO A 128 -10.36 14.45 4.69
CA PRO A 128 -9.75 13.44 5.55
C PRO A 128 -9.27 12.19 4.80
N ASP A 129 -9.90 11.83 3.68
CA ASP A 129 -9.42 10.72 2.83
C ASP A 129 -8.23 11.16 2.00
N ALA A 130 -8.36 12.32 1.36
CA ALA A 130 -7.37 12.86 0.44
C ALA A 130 -6.01 13.13 1.11
N THR A 131 -6.03 13.56 2.37
CA THR A 131 -4.83 13.80 3.19
C THR A 131 -4.37 12.57 3.97
N GLY A 132 -5.14 11.48 3.96
CA GLY A 132 -4.85 10.26 4.71
C GLY A 132 -5.14 10.34 6.22
N MET A 133 -5.72 11.44 6.73
CA MET A 133 -6.16 11.55 8.14
C MET A 133 -7.05 10.38 8.54
N ASN A 134 -7.97 10.01 7.66
CA ASN A 134 -8.89 8.91 7.86
C ASN A 134 -8.15 7.57 8.07
N ARG A 135 -6.94 7.41 7.54
CA ARG A 135 -6.18 6.15 7.58
C ARG A 135 -4.90 6.27 8.43
N ALA A 136 -4.73 7.38 9.14
CA ALA A 136 -3.53 7.67 9.94
C ALA A 136 -3.32 6.65 11.06
N TYR A 137 -4.39 6.03 11.59
CA TYR A 137 -4.29 4.97 12.59
C TYR A 137 -3.52 3.73 12.09
N LEU A 138 -3.66 3.36 10.81
CA LEU A 138 -2.93 2.24 10.20
C LEU A 138 -1.43 2.55 10.09
N PHE A 139 -1.10 3.78 9.68
CA PHE A 139 0.28 4.24 9.62
C PHE A 139 0.91 4.27 11.02
N ALA A 140 0.18 4.80 12.00
CA ALA A 140 0.63 4.84 13.40
C ALA A 140 0.85 3.43 13.96
N ALA A 141 -0.02 2.45 13.65
CA ALA A 141 0.19 1.06 14.04
C ALA A 141 1.48 0.48 13.44
N GLY A 142 1.73 0.71 12.15
CA GLY A 142 2.97 0.28 11.48
C GLY A 142 4.23 0.90 12.11
N VAL A 143 4.23 2.21 12.36
CA VAL A 143 5.34 2.89 13.04
C VAL A 143 5.51 2.41 14.48
N ALA A 144 4.42 2.12 15.19
CA ALA A 144 4.47 1.57 16.55
C ALA A 144 5.16 0.20 16.57
N ILE A 145 4.80 -0.70 15.65
CA ILE A 145 5.46 -2.01 15.49
C ILE A 145 6.94 -1.82 15.15
N TRP A 146 7.26 -0.89 14.24
CA TRP A 146 8.65 -0.59 13.87
C TRP A 146 9.47 -0.02 15.05
N LEU A 147 8.92 0.87 15.86
CA LEU A 147 9.60 1.38 17.06
C LEU A 147 9.75 0.30 18.14
N TRP A 148 8.72 -0.54 18.30
CA TRP A 148 8.75 -1.66 19.22
C TRP A 148 9.83 -2.67 18.84
N GLN A 149 9.94 -3.04 17.57
CA GLN A 149 10.98 -3.96 17.09
C GLN A 149 12.39 -3.44 17.40
N GLY A 150 12.60 -2.13 17.28
CA GLY A 150 13.86 -1.44 17.60
C GLY A 150 14.08 -1.17 19.09
N ARG A 151 13.26 -1.73 19.98
CA ARG A 151 13.26 -1.51 21.45
C ARG A 151 13.08 -0.05 21.88
N ARG A 152 12.53 0.81 21.01
CA ARG A 152 12.26 2.24 21.29
C ARG A 152 10.85 2.48 21.84
N LEU A 153 9.98 1.49 21.76
CA LEU A 153 8.62 1.50 22.33
C LEU A 153 8.42 0.24 23.20
N PRO A 154 8.03 0.37 24.48
CA PRO A 154 7.74 -0.78 25.32
C PRO A 154 6.40 -1.44 24.96
N THR A 155 6.26 -2.73 25.27
CA THR A 155 5.06 -3.53 24.93
C THR A 155 3.78 -2.97 25.57
N ASN A 156 3.87 -2.39 26.77
CA ASN A 156 2.74 -1.75 27.45
C ASN A 156 2.19 -0.52 26.72
N GLN A 157 2.97 0.10 25.83
CA GLN A 157 2.51 1.18 24.95
C GLN A 157 2.03 0.66 23.60
N LEU A 158 2.63 -0.42 23.10
CA LEU A 158 2.21 -1.05 21.85
C LEU A 158 0.80 -1.65 21.97
N VAL A 159 0.53 -2.43 23.01
CA VAL A 159 -0.75 -3.15 23.16
C VAL A 159 -1.95 -2.18 23.11
N PRO A 160 -2.00 -1.09 23.88
CA PRO A 160 -3.08 -0.11 23.77
C PRO A 160 -3.21 0.52 22.37
N LEU A 161 -2.10 0.85 21.70
CA LEU A 161 -2.13 1.39 20.34
C LEU A 161 -2.75 0.39 19.36
N LEU A 162 -2.40 -0.90 19.44
CA LEU A 162 -2.99 -1.93 18.61
C LEU A 162 -4.46 -2.19 18.95
N CYS A 163 -4.84 -2.18 20.23
CA CYS A 163 -6.24 -2.29 20.64
C CYS A 163 -7.08 -1.13 20.08
N VAL A 164 -6.57 0.10 20.14
CA VAL A 164 -7.26 1.26 19.54
C VAL A 164 -7.30 1.16 18.01
N THR A 165 -6.26 0.62 17.38
CA THR A 165 -6.25 0.33 15.94
C THR A 165 -7.38 -0.65 15.58
N LEU A 166 -7.56 -1.72 16.36
CA LEU A 166 -8.64 -2.69 16.18
C LEU A 166 -10.02 -2.07 16.43
N LEU A 167 -10.14 -1.23 17.45
CA LEU A 167 -11.38 -0.51 17.75
C LEU A 167 -11.76 0.41 16.59
N LEU A 168 -10.82 1.23 16.10
CA LEU A 168 -11.06 2.09 14.94
C LEU A 168 -11.41 1.25 13.71
N GLN A 169 -10.72 0.13 13.47
CA GLN A 169 -11.06 -0.79 12.39
C GLN A 169 -12.50 -1.33 12.54
N TYR A 170 -12.89 -1.76 13.73
CA TYR A 170 -14.23 -2.25 14.03
C TYR A 170 -15.31 -1.20 13.70
N LEU A 171 -15.10 0.04 14.14
CA LEU A 171 -16.04 1.15 13.91
C LEU A 171 -16.15 1.55 12.43
N ARG A 172 -15.12 1.27 11.62
CA ARG A 172 -15.02 1.68 10.20
C ARG A 172 -15.38 0.57 9.23
N THR A 173 -15.53 -0.65 9.70
CA THR A 173 -15.74 -1.82 8.86
C THR A 173 -17.23 -2.04 8.64
N LEU A 174 -17.62 -2.20 7.37
CA LEU A 174 -18.97 -2.65 7.03
C LEU A 174 -19.11 -4.16 7.25
N PRO A 175 -20.33 -4.69 7.50
CA PRO A 175 -20.54 -6.12 7.66
C PRO A 175 -19.97 -6.95 6.49
N PRO A 176 -19.33 -8.12 6.75
CA PRO A 176 -19.24 -8.81 8.04
C PRO A 176 -18.08 -8.34 8.94
N VAL A 177 -18.40 -7.61 10.02
CA VAL A 177 -17.40 -6.94 10.87
C VAL A 177 -16.50 -7.92 11.61
N GLY A 178 -17.07 -8.95 12.24
CA GLY A 178 -16.34 -9.91 13.09
C GLY A 178 -15.18 -10.60 12.36
N PRO A 179 -15.43 -11.32 11.24
CA PRO A 179 -14.39 -11.98 10.48
C PRO A 179 -13.30 -11.04 9.94
N VAL A 180 -13.68 -9.83 9.50
CA VAL A 180 -12.72 -8.84 8.98
C VAL A 180 -11.81 -8.33 10.09
N VAL A 181 -12.37 -7.95 11.24
CA VAL A 181 -11.58 -7.48 12.39
C VAL A 181 -10.70 -8.58 12.95
N LEU A 182 -11.20 -9.82 13.01
CA LEU A 182 -10.41 -10.99 13.41
C LEU A 182 -9.24 -11.23 12.46
N GLY A 183 -9.48 -11.23 11.14
CA GLY A 183 -8.43 -11.37 10.14
C GLY A 183 -7.38 -10.26 10.25
N PHE A 184 -7.83 -9.03 10.47
CA PHE A 184 -6.95 -7.88 10.68
C PHE A 184 -6.13 -8.00 12.00
N ALA A 185 -6.72 -8.50 13.08
CA ALA A 185 -6.02 -8.76 14.34
C ALA A 185 -4.96 -9.86 14.19
N ILE A 186 -5.29 -10.95 13.50
CA ILE A 186 -4.34 -12.04 13.17
C ILE A 186 -3.17 -11.47 12.35
N MET A 187 -3.46 -10.61 11.36
CA MET A 187 -2.43 -9.97 10.55
C MET A 187 -1.51 -9.08 11.40
N LEU A 188 -2.04 -8.24 12.29
CA LEU A 188 -1.22 -7.42 13.20
C LEU A 188 -0.37 -8.29 14.13
N GLY A 189 -0.93 -9.38 14.65
CA GLY A 189 -0.19 -10.36 15.45
C GLY A 189 0.96 -10.99 14.67
N ALA A 190 0.70 -11.42 13.43
CA ALA A 190 1.70 -11.97 12.52
C ALA A 190 2.79 -10.94 12.18
N MET A 191 2.43 -9.66 11.99
CA MET A 191 3.40 -8.57 11.77
C MET A 191 4.30 -8.37 13.01
N CYS A 192 3.74 -8.37 14.21
CA CYS A 192 4.52 -8.30 15.45
C CYS A 192 5.46 -9.51 15.59
N ALA A 193 4.96 -10.71 15.26
CA ALA A 193 5.75 -11.93 15.29
C ALA A 193 6.86 -11.90 14.21
N ALA A 194 6.61 -11.35 13.03
CA ALA A 194 7.63 -11.16 12.00
C ALA A 194 8.68 -10.10 12.39
N ALA A 195 8.26 -9.03 13.09
CA ALA A 195 9.12 -7.92 13.44
C ALA A 195 10.14 -8.25 14.56
N ARG A 196 9.76 -9.11 15.51
CA ARG A 196 10.58 -9.39 16.71
C ARG A 196 10.66 -10.87 17.09
N GLY A 197 10.02 -11.74 16.32
CA GLY A 197 10.11 -13.18 16.51
C GLY A 197 11.50 -13.73 16.17
N PRO A 198 11.75 -15.01 16.48
CA PRO A 198 12.98 -15.68 16.08
C PRO A 198 13.14 -15.63 14.56
N ASP A 199 14.38 -15.75 14.07
CA ASP A 199 14.59 -16.06 12.66
C ASP A 199 13.79 -17.33 12.36
N TRP A 200 12.73 -17.20 11.55
CA TRP A 200 11.76 -18.26 11.26
C TRP A 200 12.39 -19.35 10.38
N ASP A 201 13.46 -19.99 10.87
CA ASP A 201 14.27 -20.97 10.18
C ASP A 201 13.63 -22.36 10.25
N VAL A 202 12.38 -22.44 9.83
CA VAL A 202 11.68 -23.71 9.64
C VAL A 202 11.96 -24.24 8.23
N PRO A 203 12.15 -25.56 8.05
CA PRO A 203 12.50 -26.15 6.75
C PRO A 203 11.58 -25.74 5.61
N VAL A 204 10.27 -25.64 5.86
CA VAL A 204 9.26 -25.26 4.87
C VAL A 204 9.46 -23.82 4.39
N LEU A 205 9.63 -22.86 5.30
CA LEU A 205 9.85 -21.44 4.93
C LEU A 205 11.16 -21.25 4.16
N ARG A 206 12.18 -22.08 4.44
CA ARG A 206 13.45 -22.04 3.71
C ARG A 206 13.28 -22.36 2.23
N VAL A 207 12.42 -23.32 1.88
CA VAL A 207 12.10 -23.66 0.47
C VAL A 207 11.42 -22.49 -0.23
N PHE A 208 10.48 -21.83 0.45
CA PHE A 208 9.73 -20.71 -0.14
C PHE A 208 10.44 -19.37 -0.10
N ARG A 209 11.57 -19.25 0.61
CA ARG A 209 12.31 -18.00 0.76
C ARG A 209 12.64 -17.33 -0.58
N ARG A 210 13.09 -18.11 -1.57
CA ARG A 210 13.43 -17.59 -2.91
C ARG A 210 12.19 -17.12 -3.68
N PRO A 211 11.12 -17.93 -3.87
CA PRO A 211 9.87 -17.46 -4.47
C PRO A 211 9.27 -16.24 -3.77
N ILE A 212 9.22 -16.23 -2.43
CA ILE A 212 8.69 -15.11 -1.65
C ILE A 212 9.52 -13.84 -1.88
N SER A 213 10.85 -13.95 -1.85
CA SER A 213 11.73 -12.82 -2.10
C SER A 213 11.62 -12.30 -3.54
N TRP A 214 11.44 -13.20 -4.51
CA TRP A 214 11.21 -12.83 -5.90
C TRP A 214 9.88 -12.11 -6.10
N LEU A 215 8.79 -12.64 -5.50
CA LEU A 215 7.48 -12.02 -5.55
C LEU A 215 7.49 -10.65 -4.84
N ALA A 216 8.16 -10.55 -3.70
CA ALA A 216 8.40 -9.28 -3.02
C ALA A 216 9.15 -8.29 -3.92
N GLY A 217 10.11 -8.77 -4.72
CA GLY A 217 10.87 -7.98 -5.68
C GLY A 217 10.08 -7.46 -6.89
N ILE A 218 8.89 -8.00 -7.18
CA ILE A 218 7.98 -7.49 -8.22
C ILE A 218 6.70 -6.86 -7.64
N SER A 219 6.59 -6.82 -6.31
CA SER A 219 5.35 -6.45 -5.59
C SER A 219 4.85 -5.05 -5.93
N TYR A 220 5.75 -4.10 -6.19
CA TYR A 220 5.39 -2.76 -6.60
C TYR A 220 4.68 -2.75 -7.96
N CYS A 221 5.29 -3.34 -9.00
CA CYS A 221 4.64 -3.43 -10.31
C CYS A 221 3.36 -4.27 -10.26
N LEU A 222 3.32 -5.33 -9.46
CA LEU A 222 2.12 -6.14 -9.24
C LEU A 222 0.99 -5.31 -8.64
N TYR A 223 1.29 -4.53 -7.61
CA TYR A 223 0.35 -3.60 -6.99
C TYR A 223 -0.24 -2.63 -8.01
N LEU A 224 0.56 -2.07 -8.93
CA LEU A 224 0.08 -1.09 -9.91
C LEU A 224 -0.85 -1.65 -11.01
N VAL A 225 -0.86 -2.98 -11.23
CA VAL A 225 -1.58 -3.57 -12.36
C VAL A 225 -2.66 -4.58 -11.97
N HIS A 226 -2.57 -5.17 -10.77
CA HIS A 226 -3.40 -6.32 -10.40
C HIS A 226 -4.90 -6.03 -10.39
N GLN A 227 -5.31 -4.82 -9.98
CA GLN A 227 -6.73 -4.52 -9.79
C GLN A 227 -7.39 -4.14 -11.12
N GLN A 228 -7.05 -2.99 -11.73
CA GLN A 228 -7.77 -2.52 -12.91
C GLN A 228 -7.61 -3.46 -14.11
N LEU A 229 -6.37 -3.87 -14.42
CA LEU A 229 -6.14 -4.79 -15.54
C LEU A 229 -6.66 -6.20 -15.23
N GLY A 230 -6.66 -6.59 -13.94
CA GLY A 230 -7.28 -7.83 -13.50
C GLY A 230 -8.79 -7.85 -13.77
N TYR A 231 -9.51 -6.76 -13.48
CA TYR A 231 -10.94 -6.66 -13.77
C TYR A 231 -11.23 -6.67 -15.28
N ILE A 232 -10.44 -5.95 -16.08
CA ILE A 232 -10.56 -5.95 -17.54
C ILE A 232 -10.38 -7.36 -18.10
N LEU A 233 -9.33 -8.06 -17.68
CA LEU A 233 -9.06 -9.42 -18.15
C LEU A 233 -10.13 -10.40 -17.65
N ALA A 234 -10.56 -10.28 -16.39
CA ALA A 234 -11.63 -11.11 -15.85
C ALA A 234 -12.94 -10.94 -16.64
N ARG A 235 -13.28 -9.70 -17.02
CA ARG A 235 -14.44 -9.41 -17.87
C ARG A 235 -14.27 -9.99 -19.27
N ALA A 236 -13.12 -9.76 -19.92
CA ALA A 236 -12.85 -10.31 -21.25
C ALA A 236 -12.95 -11.84 -21.29
N LEU A 237 -12.42 -12.53 -20.27
CA LEU A 237 -12.54 -13.99 -20.14
C LEU A 237 -13.98 -14.43 -19.91
N SER A 238 -14.77 -13.65 -19.16
CA SER A 238 -16.19 -13.91 -18.94
C SER A 238 -17.00 -13.79 -20.24
N GLU A 239 -16.74 -12.74 -21.02
CA GLU A 239 -17.40 -12.51 -22.33
C GLU A 239 -16.95 -13.56 -23.37
N ALA A 240 -15.74 -14.10 -23.25
CA ALA A 240 -15.24 -15.20 -24.07
C ALA A 240 -15.77 -16.59 -23.64
N GLY A 241 -16.63 -16.67 -22.61
CA GLY A 241 -17.25 -17.93 -22.17
C GLY A 241 -16.40 -18.77 -21.22
N VAL A 242 -15.38 -18.21 -20.58
CA VAL A 242 -14.61 -18.92 -19.54
C VAL A 242 -15.41 -18.96 -18.23
N SER A 243 -16.29 -19.95 -18.13
CA SER A 243 -17.22 -20.13 -17.01
C SER A 243 -16.57 -20.53 -15.68
N PRO A 244 -15.54 -21.41 -15.62
CA PRO A 244 -14.99 -21.84 -14.33
C PRO A 244 -14.23 -20.70 -13.63
N TRP A 245 -14.71 -20.30 -12.45
CA TRP A 245 -14.14 -19.17 -11.71
C TRP A 245 -12.66 -19.38 -11.33
N TRP A 246 -12.27 -20.62 -11.01
CA TRP A 246 -10.90 -20.97 -10.63
C TRP A 246 -9.95 -20.87 -11.81
N LEU A 247 -10.40 -21.23 -13.02
CA LEU A 247 -9.61 -21.12 -14.25
C LEU A 247 -9.40 -19.65 -14.59
N ARG A 248 -10.49 -18.87 -14.57
CA ARG A 248 -10.44 -17.42 -14.78
C ARG A 248 -9.52 -16.73 -13.77
N LEU A 249 -9.62 -17.08 -12.48
CA LEU A 249 -8.75 -16.53 -11.43
C LEU A 249 -7.28 -16.90 -11.67
N SER A 250 -7.00 -18.15 -12.06
CA SER A 250 -5.63 -18.61 -12.33
C SER A 250 -5.01 -17.88 -13.52
N ILE A 251 -5.79 -17.65 -14.59
CA ILE A 251 -5.35 -16.89 -15.76
C ILE A 251 -5.10 -15.43 -15.37
N VAL A 252 -6.02 -14.80 -14.65
CA VAL A 252 -5.87 -13.39 -14.22
C VAL A 252 -4.67 -13.22 -13.30
N LEU A 253 -4.49 -14.10 -12.32
CA LEU A 253 -3.37 -14.07 -11.40
C LEU A 253 -2.04 -14.30 -12.13
N GLY A 254 -1.98 -15.30 -13.01
CA GLY A 254 -0.79 -15.59 -13.81
C GLY A 254 -0.42 -14.42 -14.72
N ALA A 255 -1.40 -13.84 -15.42
CA ALA A 255 -1.21 -12.67 -16.26
C ALA A 255 -0.73 -11.45 -15.47
N ALA A 256 -1.30 -11.19 -14.29
CA ALA A 256 -0.88 -10.10 -13.42
C ALA A 256 0.57 -10.28 -12.94
N ILE A 257 0.97 -11.50 -12.53
CA ILE A 257 2.35 -11.80 -12.11
C ILE A 257 3.34 -11.65 -13.28
N VAL A 258 3.01 -12.18 -14.46
CA VAL A 258 3.87 -12.07 -15.65
C VAL A 258 4.02 -10.61 -16.07
N LEU A 259 2.91 -9.87 -16.13
CA LEU A 259 2.93 -8.45 -16.49
C LEU A 259 3.72 -7.62 -15.47
N ALA A 260 3.53 -7.88 -14.18
CA ALA A 260 4.29 -7.24 -13.11
C ALA A 260 5.79 -7.50 -13.26
N TRP A 261 6.18 -8.76 -13.51
CA TRP A 261 7.57 -9.13 -13.74
C TRP A 261 8.17 -8.43 -14.97
N LEU A 262 7.44 -8.38 -16.09
CA LEU A 262 7.86 -7.67 -17.29
C LEU A 262 8.08 -6.18 -17.00
N LEU A 263 7.14 -5.53 -16.30
CA LEU A 263 7.28 -4.12 -15.91
C LEU A 263 8.48 -3.90 -14.97
N THR A 264 8.71 -4.80 -14.03
CA THR A 264 9.86 -4.70 -13.13
C THR A 264 11.18 -4.80 -13.90
N VAL A 265 11.30 -5.72 -14.86
CA VAL A 265 12.55 -5.94 -15.60
C VAL A 265 12.76 -4.90 -16.70
N LEU A 266 11.70 -4.50 -17.40
CA LEU A 266 11.78 -3.61 -18.58
C LEU A 266 11.67 -2.12 -18.24
N VAL A 267 11.02 -1.77 -17.12
CA VAL A 267 10.75 -0.36 -16.77
C VAL A 267 11.38 -0.01 -15.42
N GLU A 268 11.01 -0.71 -14.35
CA GLU A 268 11.40 -0.36 -12.99
C GLU A 268 12.91 -0.41 -12.79
N ARG A 269 13.55 -1.55 -13.10
CA ARG A 269 15.00 -1.73 -12.92
C ARG A 269 15.83 -0.78 -13.79
N PRO A 270 15.54 -0.59 -15.10
CA PRO A 270 16.25 0.39 -15.92
C PRO A 270 16.08 1.81 -15.40
N ALA A 271 14.85 2.23 -15.07
CA ALA A 271 14.59 3.56 -14.54
C ALA A 271 15.32 3.78 -13.20
N HIS A 272 15.25 2.81 -12.29
CA HIS A 272 15.95 2.87 -11.02
C HIS A 272 17.46 3.00 -11.22
N ARG A 273 18.07 2.21 -12.12
CA ARG A 273 19.51 2.32 -12.44
C ARG A 273 19.87 3.67 -13.02
N ALA A 274 19.07 4.22 -13.94
CA ALA A 274 19.31 5.53 -14.53
C ALA A 274 19.26 6.67 -13.49
N LEU A 275 18.34 6.58 -12.51
CA LEU A 275 18.17 7.59 -11.46
C LEU A 275 19.19 7.43 -10.31
N SER A 276 19.53 6.20 -9.92
CA SER A 276 20.44 5.91 -8.80
C SER A 276 21.92 5.90 -9.20
N GLY A 277 22.25 5.59 -10.47
CA GLY A 277 23.62 5.58 -10.98
C GLY A 277 24.32 6.94 -11.00
N ARG A 278 23.59 8.03 -10.66
CA ARG A 278 24.10 9.40 -10.55
C ARG A 278 24.48 9.82 -9.12
N ARG A 279 24.25 8.98 -8.11
CA ARG A 279 24.69 9.25 -6.72
C ARG A 279 26.02 8.55 -6.45
N PRO A 280 27.07 9.26 -5.97
CA PRO A 280 28.22 8.59 -5.38
C PRO A 280 27.71 7.69 -4.24
N PRO A 281 28.26 6.48 -4.06
CA PRO A 281 27.82 5.58 -3.01
C PRO A 281 27.92 6.31 -1.67
N ALA A 282 26.77 6.56 -1.04
CA ALA A 282 26.73 7.01 0.34
C ALA A 282 27.44 5.93 1.14
N ARG A 283 28.55 6.31 1.78
CA ARG A 283 29.36 5.45 2.65
C ARG A 283 28.42 4.77 3.62
N SER A 284 28.12 3.50 3.35
CA SER A 284 27.39 2.61 4.25
C SER A 284 28.04 2.73 5.61
N GLU A 285 27.39 3.39 6.57
CA GLU A 285 27.83 3.39 7.95
C GLU A 285 27.98 1.93 8.37
N SER A 286 29.24 1.53 8.50
CA SER A 286 29.63 0.21 8.98
C SER A 286 28.99 0.03 10.35
N ARG A 287 28.06 -0.92 10.43
CA ARG A 287 27.52 -1.49 11.66
C ARG A 287 28.65 -1.63 12.69
N PRO A 288 28.53 -1.09 13.92
CA PRO A 288 29.57 -1.25 14.93
C PRO A 288 29.81 -2.75 15.15
N LYS A 289 31.07 -3.20 14.98
CA LYS A 289 31.46 -4.56 15.38
C LYS A 289 31.17 -4.71 16.88
N PRO A 290 30.58 -5.84 17.32
CA PRO A 290 30.50 -6.13 18.75
C PRO A 290 31.93 -6.20 19.31
N GLN A 291 32.21 -5.40 20.34
CA GLN A 291 33.43 -5.55 21.12
C GLN A 291 33.39 -6.91 21.82
N PRO A 292 34.49 -7.68 21.82
CA PRO A 292 34.56 -8.92 22.60
C PRO A 292 34.45 -8.57 24.10
N GLU A 293 33.54 -9.26 24.78
CA GLU A 293 33.35 -9.15 26.23
C GLU A 293 34.67 -9.49 26.95
N SER A 294 35.14 -8.57 27.79
CA SER A 294 36.21 -8.81 28.75
C SER A 294 35.75 -9.85 29.78
N PRO A 295 36.52 -10.89 30.10
CA PRO A 295 36.18 -11.82 31.16
C PRO A 295 36.10 -11.07 32.48
N VAL A 296 34.98 -11.21 33.17
CA VAL A 296 34.79 -10.80 34.56
C VAL A 296 35.81 -11.56 35.41
N GLU A 297 36.73 -10.81 36.02
CA GLU A 297 37.70 -11.31 36.97
C GLU A 297 36.97 -11.89 38.18
N ALA A 298 37.23 -13.17 38.42
CA ALA A 298 36.61 -13.97 39.46
C ALA A 298 36.93 -13.42 40.85
N ALA A 299 35.92 -13.52 41.73
CA ALA A 299 35.97 -13.18 43.13
C ALA A 299 37.23 -13.69 43.85
N VAL A 300 37.93 -12.79 44.53
CA VAL A 300 38.94 -13.14 45.55
C VAL A 300 38.21 -13.40 46.87
N PRO A 301 38.37 -14.58 47.51
CA PRO A 301 37.77 -14.84 48.80
C PRO A 301 38.58 -14.17 49.92
N VAL A 302 37.83 -13.58 50.85
CA VAL A 302 38.29 -13.06 52.15
C VAL A 302 39.05 -14.15 52.90
N LYS A 303 40.26 -13.84 53.37
CA LYS A 303 40.96 -14.61 54.41
C LYS A 303 40.85 -13.87 55.75
N GLU A 304 40.37 -14.60 56.73
CA GLU A 304 40.35 -14.29 58.17
C GLU A 304 41.76 -14.23 58.79
N THR A 305 41.84 -13.44 59.87
CA THR A 305 42.77 -13.43 61.03
C THR A 305 44.26 -13.15 60.76
N SER A 306 44.98 -12.34 61.54
CA SER A 306 44.90 -12.02 62.97
C SER A 306 45.42 -10.60 63.28
#